data_AF-A0A1D3TWW2-F1
#
_entry.id   AF-A0A1D3TWW2-F1
#
_cell.length_a   1.000
_cell.length_b   1.000
_cell.length_c   1.000
_cell.angle_alpha   90.00
_cell.angle_beta   90.00
_cell.angle_gamma   90.00
#
_symmetry.space_group_name_H-M   'P 1'
#
loop_
_entity.id
_entity.type
_entity.pdbx_description
1 polymer ?
#
loop_
_entity_poly.entity_id
_entity_poly.type
_entity_poly.pdbx_seq_one_letter_code
_entity_poly.pdbx_strand_id
1 'polypeptide(L)'
;MINLRPHHGMCIGQFVGSGYSDEFTANMQRIIERLEACDTQNIKLVCHVDDICGSCPHNHEGICRSGQKVMNYDAACLTICGIRENEEISWRDFKDKVRASILETGKLKEVCGGCQWIDTCLQNMGINY
;
A
#
# COMPACT_ATOMS: atom_id res chain seq x y z
N MET A 1 -1.90 -15.98 -5.30
CA MET A 1 -1.17 -14.75 -5.61
C MET A 1 -2.02 -13.58 -5.14
N ILE A 2 -1.43 -12.58 -4.50
CA ILE A 2 -2.13 -11.38 -4.00
C ILE A 2 -1.91 -10.26 -5.02
N ASN A 3 -2.98 -9.58 -5.43
CA ASN A 3 -2.88 -8.32 -6.12
C ASN A 3 -2.83 -7.21 -5.07
N LEU A 4 -1.91 -6.27 -5.26
CA LEU A 4 -1.71 -5.19 -4.30
C LEU A 4 -1.51 -3.87 -5.04
N ARG A 5 -2.20 -2.82 -4.60
CA ARG A 5 -1.89 -1.47 -5.04
C ARG A 5 -0.56 -1.05 -4.44
N PRO A 6 0.35 -0.44 -5.21
CA PRO A 6 1.64 0.02 -4.70
C PRO A 6 1.51 0.88 -3.43
N HIS A 7 0.55 1.81 -3.39
CA HIS A 7 0.36 2.62 -2.19
C HIS A 7 -0.19 1.82 -0.99
N HIS A 8 -0.98 0.76 -1.20
CA HIS A 8 -1.42 -0.09 -0.09
C HIS A 8 -0.26 -0.87 0.51
N GLY A 9 0.70 -1.30 -0.33
CA GLY A 9 1.94 -1.88 0.15
C GLY A 9 2.72 -0.92 1.05
N MET A 10 2.69 0.39 0.76
CA MET A 10 3.19 1.41 1.69
C MET A 10 2.32 1.55 2.95
N CYS A 11 0.99 1.55 2.80
CA CYS A 11 0.06 1.67 3.93
C CYS A 11 0.21 0.52 4.93
N ILE A 12 0.48 -0.70 4.47
CA ILE A 12 0.74 -1.87 5.33
C ILE A 12 1.87 -1.57 6.31
N GLY A 13 2.98 -1.03 5.81
CA GLY A 13 4.13 -0.70 6.64
C GLY A 13 3.88 0.43 7.65
N GLN A 14 2.77 1.15 7.55
CA GLN A 14 2.40 2.26 8.45
C GLN A 14 1.06 1.99 9.16
N PHE A 15 0.53 0.77 9.05
CA PHE A 15 -0.77 0.40 9.59
C PHE A 15 -0.72 0.29 11.11
N VAL A 16 -1.68 0.92 11.78
CA VAL A 16 -1.80 0.93 13.25
C VAL A 16 -3.13 0.33 13.74
N GLY A 17 -3.75 -0.53 12.93
CA GLY A 17 -5.03 -1.14 13.28
C GLY A 17 -6.22 -0.18 13.17
N SER A 18 -6.13 0.82 12.30
CA SER A 18 -7.22 1.77 12.04
C SER A 18 -7.40 2.00 10.54
N GLY A 19 -8.65 2.11 10.11
CA GLY A 19 -9.02 2.28 8.70
C GLY A 19 -10.42 2.86 8.54
N TYR A 20 -11.00 2.73 7.35
CA TYR A 20 -12.30 3.35 7.01
C TYR A 20 -13.50 2.77 7.76
N SER A 21 -13.42 1.50 8.15
CA SER A 21 -14.44 0.74 8.86
C SER A 21 -13.79 -0.46 9.55
N ASP A 22 -14.52 -1.11 10.46
CA ASP A 22 -14.06 -2.34 11.11
C ASP A 22 -13.81 -3.45 10.09
N GLU A 23 -14.68 -3.57 9.08
CA GLU A 23 -14.55 -4.56 8.00
C GLU A 23 -13.30 -4.30 7.15
N PHE A 24 -13.04 -3.05 6.79
CA PHE A 24 -11.82 -2.68 6.05
C PHE A 24 -10.57 -2.96 6.88
N THR A 25 -10.60 -2.60 8.16
CA THR A 25 -9.49 -2.79 9.10
C THR A 25 -9.18 -4.27 9.28
N ALA A 26 -10.21 -5.10 9.47
CA ALA A 26 -10.07 -6.56 9.56
C ALA A 26 -9.56 -7.18 8.25
N ASN A 27 -10.01 -6.66 7.10
CA ASN A 27 -9.51 -7.11 5.80
C ASN A 27 -8.02 -6.81 5.62
N MET A 28 -7.61 -5.58 5.95
CA MET A 28 -6.23 -5.16 5.89
C MET A 28 -5.35 -6.02 6.81
N GLN A 29 -5.77 -6.22 8.06
CA GLN A 29 -5.05 -7.05 9.03
C GLN A 29 -4.83 -8.48 8.52
N ARG A 30 -5.88 -9.11 7.98
CA ARG A 30 -5.78 -10.47 7.41
C ARG A 30 -4.84 -10.55 6.20
N ILE A 31 -4.80 -9.53 5.34
CA ILE A 31 -3.84 -9.48 4.22
C ILE A 31 -2.41 -9.31 4.74
N ILE A 32 -2.20 -8.46 5.75
CA ILE A 32 -0.89 -8.30 6.40
C ILE A 32 -0.40 -9.63 6.97
N GLU A 33 -1.23 -10.32 7.76
CA GLU A 33 -0.89 -11.64 8.33
C GLU A 33 -0.51 -12.66 7.26
N ARG A 34 -1.25 -12.67 6.14
CA ARG A 34 -0.94 -13.56 5.01
C ARG A 34 0.38 -13.21 4.34
N LEU A 35 0.68 -11.92 4.18
CA LEU A 35 1.93 -11.44 3.58
C LEU A 35 3.13 -11.72 4.47
N GLU A 36 3.00 -11.51 5.78
CA GLU A 36 4.08 -11.76 6.75
C GLU A 36 4.28 -13.25 7.05
N ALA A 37 3.24 -14.10 6.92
CA ALA A 37 3.39 -15.55 7.06
C ALA A 37 4.29 -16.18 5.98
N CYS A 38 4.42 -15.52 4.82
CA CYS A 38 5.32 -15.93 3.74
C CYS A 38 5.77 -14.69 2.95
N ASP A 39 6.77 -13.99 3.46
CA ASP A 39 7.26 -12.74 2.88
C ASP A 39 8.00 -12.93 1.54
N THR A 40 8.41 -14.15 1.22
CA THR A 40 8.99 -14.51 -0.08
C THR A 40 7.93 -14.80 -1.15
N GLN A 41 6.63 -14.81 -0.79
CA GLN A 41 5.57 -15.00 -1.79
C GLN A 41 5.53 -13.83 -2.77
N ASN A 42 5.27 -14.14 -4.04
CA ASN A 42 5.08 -13.09 -5.04
C ASN A 42 3.71 -12.42 -4.87
N ILE A 43 3.74 -11.09 -4.97
CA ILE A 43 2.61 -10.22 -5.16
C ILE A 43 2.63 -9.65 -6.58
N LYS A 44 1.47 -9.27 -7.09
CA LYS A 44 1.35 -8.54 -8.35
C LYS A 44 0.93 -7.10 -8.07
N LEU A 45 1.72 -6.14 -8.53
CA LEU A 45 1.43 -4.73 -8.32
C LEU A 45 0.45 -4.21 -9.38
N VAL A 46 -0.72 -3.74 -8.96
CA VAL A 46 -1.80 -3.28 -9.87
C VAL A 46 -2.23 -1.86 -9.54
N CYS A 47 -2.57 -1.02 -10.53
CA CYS A 47 -3.05 0.35 -10.29
C CYS A 47 -4.59 0.46 -10.28
N HIS A 48 -5.29 -0.64 -10.05
CA HIS A 48 -6.75 -0.72 -9.90
C HIS A 48 -7.13 -1.32 -8.54
N VAL A 49 -8.42 -1.55 -8.27
CA VAL A 49 -8.86 -2.20 -7.02
C VAL A 49 -8.12 -3.52 -6.79
N ASP A 50 -7.75 -3.80 -5.55
CA ASP A 50 -6.92 -4.95 -5.18
C ASP A 50 -7.56 -5.78 -4.05
N ASP A 51 -6.83 -6.75 -3.52
CA ASP A 51 -7.31 -7.64 -2.46
C ASP A 51 -7.67 -6.89 -1.14
N ILE A 52 -7.10 -5.69 -0.91
CA ILE A 52 -7.45 -4.83 0.24
C ILE A 52 -8.75 -4.06 -0.03
N CYS A 53 -9.05 -3.73 -1.29
CA CYS A 53 -10.24 -2.97 -1.69
C CYS A 53 -11.58 -3.69 -1.47
N GLY A 54 -11.60 -4.99 -1.15
CA GLY A 54 -12.83 -5.78 -1.01
C GLY A 54 -13.88 -5.17 -0.07
N SER A 55 -13.44 -4.49 0.98
CA SER A 55 -14.29 -3.80 1.97
C SER A 55 -14.10 -2.28 1.96
N CYS A 56 -13.51 -1.72 0.90
CA CYS A 56 -13.24 -0.29 0.81
C CYS A 56 -14.52 0.49 0.44
N PRO A 57 -14.89 1.56 1.17
CA PRO A 57 -16.09 2.35 0.87
C PRO A 57 -15.99 3.08 -0.49
N HIS A 58 -14.77 3.24 -1.01
CA HIS A 58 -14.53 3.85 -2.32
C HIS A 58 -14.52 2.84 -3.46
N ASN A 59 -14.59 1.54 -3.18
CA ASN A 59 -14.75 0.50 -4.19
C ASN A 59 -16.22 0.40 -4.58
N HIS A 60 -16.56 0.81 -5.79
CA HIS A 60 -17.89 0.70 -6.35
C HIS A 60 -17.85 -0.23 -7.55
N GLU A 61 -18.33 -1.46 -7.37
CA GLU A 61 -18.38 -2.49 -8.42
C GLU A 61 -17.02 -2.74 -9.10
N GLY A 62 -15.93 -2.70 -8.33
CA GLY A 62 -14.58 -2.89 -8.84
C GLY A 62 -13.90 -1.62 -9.36
N ILE A 63 -14.54 -0.45 -9.21
CA ILE A 63 -13.99 0.84 -9.63
C ILE A 63 -13.76 1.72 -8.40
N CYS A 64 -12.53 2.22 -8.25
CA CYS A 64 -12.19 3.12 -7.17
C CYS A 64 -12.69 4.54 -7.46
N ARG A 65 -13.71 5.01 -6.73
CA ARG A 65 -14.27 6.37 -6.87
C ARG A 65 -13.33 7.48 -6.40
N SER A 66 -12.34 7.17 -5.57
CA SER A 66 -11.25 8.09 -5.24
C SER A 66 -10.31 8.36 -6.43
N GLY A 67 -10.47 7.60 -7.53
CA GLY A 67 -10.07 7.96 -8.88
C GLY A 67 -8.59 8.35 -9.01
N GLN A 68 -8.37 9.49 -9.68
CA GLN A 68 -7.05 9.98 -10.07
C GLN A 68 -6.09 10.19 -8.90
N LYS A 69 -6.61 10.57 -7.73
CA LYS A 69 -5.79 10.82 -6.54
C LYS A 69 -5.01 9.58 -6.12
N VAL A 70 -5.67 8.42 -6.10
CA VAL A 70 -5.06 7.16 -5.66
C VAL A 70 -4.16 6.58 -6.76
N MET A 71 -4.55 6.75 -8.03
CA MET A 71 -3.69 6.38 -9.16
C MET A 71 -2.36 7.16 -9.16
N ASN A 72 -2.38 8.44 -8.76
CA ASN A 72 -1.15 9.23 -8.62
C ASN A 72 -0.24 8.67 -7.52
N TYR A 73 -0.79 8.18 -6.41
CA TYR A 73 -0.01 7.55 -5.34
C TYR A 73 0.65 6.26 -5.81
N ASP A 74 -0.10 5.43 -6.55
CA ASP A 74 0.44 4.21 -7.14
C ASP A 74 1.57 4.51 -8.11
N ALA A 75 1.35 5.44 -9.03
CA ALA A 75 2.33 5.84 -10.03
C ALA A 75 3.61 6.42 -9.39
N ALA A 76 3.46 7.27 -8.38
CA ALA A 76 4.60 7.85 -7.65
C ALA A 76 5.40 6.76 -6.91
N CYS A 77 4.72 5.85 -6.22
CA CYS A 77 5.37 4.70 -5.55
C CYS A 77 6.15 3.83 -6.54
N LEU A 78 5.53 3.43 -7.65
CA LEU A 78 6.16 2.62 -8.70
C LEU A 78 7.38 3.33 -9.29
N THR A 79 7.24 4.61 -9.62
CA THR A 79 8.31 5.42 -10.21
C THR A 79 9.52 5.52 -9.28
N ILE A 80 9.30 5.86 -8.01
CA ILE A 80 10.40 6.03 -7.04
C ILE A 80 11.08 4.70 -6.74
N CYS A 81 10.32 3.60 -6.64
CA CYS A 81 10.87 2.26 -6.39
C CYS A 81 11.48 1.59 -7.64
N GLY A 82 11.32 2.20 -8.82
CA GLY A 82 11.79 1.64 -10.09
C GLY A 82 11.08 0.34 -10.48
N ILE A 83 9.79 0.23 -10.19
CA ILE A 83 8.96 -0.96 -10.44
C ILE A 83 7.91 -0.65 -11.51
N ARG A 84 7.55 -1.61 -12.34
CA ARG A 84 6.50 -1.45 -13.36
C ARG A 84 5.14 -1.92 -12.86
N GLU A 85 4.08 -1.35 -13.43
CA GLU A 85 2.73 -1.90 -13.23
C GLU A 85 2.67 -3.33 -13.79
N ASN A 86 1.91 -4.20 -13.12
CA ASN A 86 1.76 -5.64 -13.37
C ASN A 86 3.03 -6.47 -13.13
N GLU A 87 4.10 -5.87 -12.61
CA GLU A 87 5.28 -6.61 -12.18
C GLU A 87 4.95 -7.52 -11.00
N GLU A 88 5.48 -8.75 -11.07
CA GLU A 88 5.44 -9.70 -9.97
C GLU A 88 6.75 -9.63 -9.20
N ILE A 89 6.67 -9.40 -7.90
CA ILE A 89 7.82 -9.22 -7.01
C ILE A 89 7.51 -9.88 -5.67
N SER A 90 8.53 -10.37 -4.96
CA SER A 90 8.31 -10.88 -3.61
C SER A 90 7.85 -9.76 -2.67
N TRP A 91 7.01 -10.07 -1.69
CA TRP A 91 6.58 -9.08 -0.70
C TRP A 91 7.78 -8.45 0.02
N ARG A 92 8.79 -9.25 0.37
CA ARG A 92 10.04 -8.80 0.98
C ARG A 92 10.76 -7.77 0.11
N ASP A 93 11.02 -8.07 -1.16
CA ASP A 93 11.77 -7.16 -2.04
C ASP A 93 11.00 -5.86 -2.28
N PHE A 94 9.67 -5.93 -2.36
CA PHE A 94 8.83 -4.74 -2.45
C PHE A 94 8.92 -3.88 -1.19
N LYS A 95 8.82 -4.49 0.01
CA LYS A 95 8.99 -3.79 1.30
C LYS A 95 10.35 -3.09 1.37
N ASP A 96 11.42 -3.79 1.02
CA ASP A 96 12.79 -3.26 1.06
C ASP A 96 12.96 -2.07 0.11
N LYS A 97 12.40 -2.16 -1.10
CA LYS A 97 12.41 -1.04 -2.07
C LYS A 97 11.66 0.18 -1.55
N VAL A 98 10.46 0.00 -0.98
CA VAL A 98 9.67 1.08 -0.40
C VAL A 98 10.42 1.74 0.76
N ARG A 99 10.98 0.93 1.66
CA ARG A 99 11.77 1.40 2.80
C ARG A 99 12.95 2.25 2.33
N ALA A 100 13.82 1.68 1.49
CA ALA A 100 15.05 2.33 1.05
C ALA A 100 14.81 3.54 0.13
N SER A 101 13.78 3.50 -0.72
CA SER A 101 13.58 4.52 -1.76
C SER A 101 12.64 5.65 -1.32
N ILE A 102 11.69 5.39 -0.42
CA ILE A 102 10.65 6.34 -0.03
C ILE A 102 10.74 6.73 1.45
N LEU A 103 10.80 5.75 2.35
CA LEU A 103 10.69 6.02 3.79
C LEU A 103 11.98 6.62 4.34
N GLU A 104 13.12 5.96 4.10
CA GLU A 104 14.44 6.40 4.58
C GLU A 104 14.93 7.68 3.90
N THR A 105 14.42 7.99 2.70
CA THR A 105 14.74 9.22 1.96
C THR A 105 13.78 10.38 2.28
N GLY A 106 12.78 10.17 3.15
CA GLY A 106 11.82 11.20 3.53
C GLY A 106 10.82 11.61 2.43
N LYS A 107 10.67 10.79 1.38
CA LYS A 107 9.78 11.07 0.24
C LYS A 107 8.32 10.68 0.48
N LEU A 108 7.96 10.26 1.69
CA LEU A 108 6.59 9.85 2.01
C LEU A 108 5.55 10.95 1.68
N LYS A 109 5.87 12.24 1.94
CA LYS A 109 4.99 13.36 1.57
C LYS A 109 4.93 13.63 0.06
N GLU A 110 5.98 13.29 -0.68
CA GLU A 110 5.99 13.40 -2.15
C GLU A 110 4.97 12.42 -2.77
N VAL A 111 4.90 11.20 -2.21
CA VAL A 111 3.94 10.18 -2.66
C VAL A 111 2.55 10.43 -2.10
N CYS A 112 2.43 10.55 -0.78
CA CYS A 112 1.15 10.48 -0.07
C CYS A 112 0.69 11.83 0.49
N GLY A 113 1.24 12.97 0.04
CA GLY A 113 1.00 14.29 0.64
C GLY A 113 -0.47 14.74 0.69
N GLY A 114 -1.32 14.23 -0.21
CA GLY A 114 -2.77 14.49 -0.18
C GLY A 114 -3.58 13.47 0.62
N CYS A 115 -2.96 12.46 1.23
CA CYS A 115 -3.64 11.40 1.96
C CYS A 115 -4.15 11.91 3.31
N GLN A 116 -5.35 11.50 3.72
CA GLN A 116 -5.92 11.89 5.02
C GLN A 116 -5.14 11.30 6.22
N TRP A 117 -4.35 10.25 5.97
CA TRP A 117 -3.57 9.55 6.99
C TRP A 117 -2.10 9.96 7.02
N ILE A 118 -1.69 10.98 6.25
CA ILE A 118 -0.28 11.35 6.11
C ILE A 118 0.38 11.69 7.45
N ASP A 119 -0.32 12.41 8.34
CA ASP A 119 0.22 12.78 9.65
C ASP A 119 0.41 11.55 10.55
N THR A 120 -0.54 10.62 10.55
CA THR A 120 -0.42 9.33 11.25
C THR A 120 0.77 8.53 10.72
N CYS A 121 0.93 8.42 9.40
CA CYS A 121 2.08 7.72 8.82
C CYS A 121 3.41 8.38 9.24
N LEU A 122 3.50 9.72 9.22
CA LEU A 122 4.72 10.43 9.62
C LEU A 122 5.08 10.20 11.09
N GLN A 123 4.09 10.09 11.97
CA GLN A 123 4.28 9.76 13.39
C GLN A 123 4.78 8.33 13.60
N ASN A 124 4.46 7.42 12.68
CA ASN A 124 4.79 5.99 12.76
C ASN A 124 6.04 5.60 11.97
N MET A 125 6.73 6.58 11.37
CA MET A 125 7.97 6.32 10.64
C MET A 125 9.01 5.67 11.56
N GLY A 126 9.50 4.49 11.17
CA GLY A 126 10.50 3.73 11.92
C GLY A 126 9.98 2.80 13.01
N ILE A 127 8.64 2.68 13.19
CA ILE A 127 8.05 1.79 14.19
C ILE A 127 7.75 0.38 13.63
N ASN A 128 7.36 0.30 12.36
CA ASN A 128 6.74 -0.89 11.75
C ASN A 128 7.59 -1.53 10.61
N TYR A 129 8.92 -1.36 10.62
CA TYR A 129 9.85 -1.97 9.64
C TYR A 129 11.15 -2.46 10.26
#